data_AF-A0A9W4XWV9-F1
#
_entry.id   AF-A0A9W4XWV9-F1
#
_cell.length_a   1.000
_cell.length_b   1.000
_cell.length_c   1.000
_cell.angle_alpha   90.00
_cell.angle_beta   90.00
_cell.angle_gamma   90.00
#
_symmetry.space_group_name_H-M   'P 1'
#
loop_
_entity.id
_entity.type
_entity.pdbx_description
1 polymer ?
#
loop_
_entity_poly.entity_id
_entity_poly.type
_entity_poly.pdbx_seq_one_letter_code
_entity_poly.pdbx_strand_id
1 'polypeptide(L)' 'MEAGKHKGWDNGIGWTAEELVWTEADTEWVKAVKASIKEVKPTSYAELKALHESLKY' A
#
# COMPACT_ATOMS: atom_id res chain seq x y z
N MET A 1 -30.79 -5.74 -3.33
CA MET A 1 -29.67 -6.36 -4.09
C MET A 1 -28.41 -5.99 -3.34
N GLU A 2 -27.84 -6.93 -2.59
CA GLU A 2 -26.58 -6.70 -1.86
C GLU A 2 -25.41 -6.76 -2.84
N ALA A 3 -24.99 -5.60 -3.34
CA ALA A 3 -23.70 -5.47 -4.01
C ALA A 3 -22.61 -5.27 -2.93
N GLY A 4 -22.35 -6.32 -2.15
CA GLY A 4 -21.24 -6.32 -1.21
C GLY A 4 -19.94 -6.67 -1.93
N LYS A 5 -19.19 -5.64 -2.36
CA LYS A 5 -17.71 -5.54 -2.49
C LYS A 5 -17.29 -4.70 -3.71
N HIS A 6 -16.71 -3.53 -3.46
CA HIS A 6 -15.53 -3.07 -4.20
C HIS A 6 -14.55 -2.35 -3.24
N LYS A 7 -13.25 -2.52 -3.49
CA LYS A 7 -12.12 -1.89 -2.76
C LYS A 7 -10.88 -1.85 -3.65
N GLY A 8 -11.04 -1.81 -4.98
CA GLY A 8 -9.94 -1.91 -5.92
C GLY A 8 -10.36 -1.60 -7.35
N TRP A 9 -9.37 -1.41 -8.21
CA TRP A 9 -9.56 -1.33 -9.66
C TRP A 9 -9.72 -2.75 -10.23
N ASP A 10 -10.88 -3.07 -10.79
CA ASP A 10 -11.10 -4.33 -11.52
C ASP A 10 -11.94 -4.07 -12.78
N ASN A 11 -11.52 -4.63 -13.92
CA ASN A 11 -12.26 -4.58 -15.19
C ASN A 11 -12.77 -3.17 -15.60
N GLY A 12 -11.99 -2.11 -15.31
CA GLY A 12 -12.37 -0.73 -15.64
C GLY A 12 -13.33 -0.07 -14.64
N ILE A 13 -13.66 -0.76 -13.56
CA ILE A 13 -14.43 -0.24 -12.42
C ILE A 13 -13.42 0.16 -11.34
N GLY A 14 -13.33 1.47 -11.11
CA GLY A 14 -12.50 2.06 -10.06
C GLY A 14 -13.24 2.18 -8.72
N TRP A 15 -12.52 2.68 -7.71
CA TRP A 15 -13.09 2.98 -6.41
C TRP A 15 -14.22 4.00 -6.52
N THR A 16 -15.30 3.79 -5.76
CA THR A 16 -16.32 4.82 -5.57
C THR A 16 -15.83 5.91 -4.61
N ALA A 17 -16.49 7.07 -4.62
CA ALA A 17 -16.13 8.17 -3.72
C ALA A 17 -16.25 7.76 -2.24
N GLU A 18 -17.24 6.92 -1.92
CA GLU A 18 -17.50 6.37 -0.58
C GLU A 18 -16.41 5.38 -0.15
N GLU A 19 -15.84 4.63 -1.10
CA GLU A 19 -14.73 3.68 -0.86
C GLU A 19 -13.39 4.37 -0.65
N LEU A 20 -13.25 5.62 -1.11
CA LEU A 20 -12.07 6.45 -0.90
C LEU A 20 -12.14 7.25 0.40
N VAL A 21 -13.25 7.18 1.15
CA VAL A 21 -13.36 7.83 2.45
C VAL A 21 -12.46 7.12 3.44
N TRP A 22 -11.45 7.84 3.91
CA TRP A 22 -10.53 7.34 4.92
C TRP A 22 -11.25 7.04 6.23
N THR A 23 -11.09 5.83 6.73
CA THR A 23 -11.68 5.38 7.99
C THR A 23 -10.63 5.19 9.09
N GLU A 24 -11.11 5.03 10.32
CA GLU A 24 -10.24 4.65 11.46
C GLU A 24 -9.56 3.29 11.22
N ALA A 25 -10.24 2.35 10.55
CA ALA A 25 -9.66 1.06 10.21
C ALA A 25 -8.49 1.18 9.23
N ASP A 26 -8.56 2.10 8.27
CA ASP A 26 -7.44 2.39 7.35
C ASP A 26 -6.25 2.98 8.11
N THR A 27 -6.52 3.83 9.11
CA THR A 27 -5.48 4.39 9.99
C THR A 27 -4.75 3.30 10.76
N GLU A 28 -5.47 2.37 11.38
CA GLU A 28 -4.87 1.27 12.13
C GLU A 28 -4.12 0.30 11.22
N TRP A 29 -4.65 0.04 10.02
CA TRP A 29 -3.95 -0.76 9.01
C TRP A 29 -2.62 -0.10 8.58
N VAL A 30 -2.62 1.19 8.25
CA VAL A 30 -1.38 1.91 7.88
C VAL A 30 -0.38 1.93 9.03
N LYS A 31 -0.82 2.12 10.28
CA LYS A 31 0.06 2.05 11.46
C LYS A 31 0.69 0.67 11.60
N ALA A 32 -0.09 -0.40 11.46
CA ALA A 32 0.40 -1.78 11.54
C ALA A 32 1.40 -2.09 10.41
N VAL A 33 1.09 -1.69 9.17
CA VAL A 33 2.00 -1.81 8.02
C VAL A 33 3.29 -1.06 8.28
N LYS A 34 3.21 0.22 8.70
CA LYS A 34 4.38 1.04 9.02
C LYS A 34 5.24 0.42 10.13
N ALA A 35 4.62 -0.16 11.16
CA ALA A 35 5.33 -0.84 12.23
C ALA A 35 6.00 -2.15 11.76
N SER A 36 5.41 -2.84 10.77
CA SER A 36 5.94 -4.08 10.20
C SER A 36 7.06 -3.85 9.18
N ILE A 37 7.10 -2.69 8.54
CA ILE A 37 8.18 -2.29 7.63
C ILE A 37 9.41 -1.98 8.49
N LYS A 38 10.35 -2.93 8.55
CA LYS A 38 11.74 -2.62 8.91
C LYS A 38 12.28 -1.73 7.80
N GLU A 39 12.23 -0.41 8.00
CA GLU A 39 12.73 0.57 7.04
C GLU A 39 14.22 0.32 6.75
N VAL A 40 14.53 -0.34 5.63
CA VAL A 40 15.76 -0.04 4.90
C VAL A 40 15.43 1.16 4.05
N LYS A 41 15.47 2.36 4.65
CA LYS A 41 15.43 3.62 3.88
C LYS A 41 16.85 3.91 3.44
N PRO A 42 17.19 3.67 2.16
CA PRO A 42 18.51 3.99 1.69
C PRO A 42 18.62 5.53 1.65
N THR A 43 19.58 6.08 2.38
CA THR A 43 19.83 7.54 2.45
C THR A 43 20.88 8.00 1.46
N SER A 44 21.55 7.04 0.81
CA SER A 44 22.58 7.27 -0.19
C SER A 44 22.32 6.50 -1.48
N TYR A 45 22.95 6.96 -2.56
CA TYR A 45 22.92 6.28 -3.85
C TYR A 45 23.46 4.84 -3.77
N ALA A 46 24.50 4.60 -2.97
CA ALA A 46 25.08 3.27 -2.80
C ALA A 46 24.10 2.28 -2.17
N GLU A 47 23.36 2.71 -1.14
CA GLU A 47 22.34 1.88 -0.49
C GLU A 47 21.14 1.65 -1.41
N LEU A 48 20.72 2.64 -2.21
CA LEU A 48 19.67 2.48 -3.23
C LEU A 48 20.07 1.42 -4.26
N LYS A 49 21.30 1.49 -4.76
CA LYS A 49 21.83 0.56 -5.75
C LYS A 49 21.89 -0.88 -5.18
N ALA A 50 22.41 -1.04 -3.97
CA ALA A 50 22.46 -2.35 -3.31
C ALA A 50 21.07 -2.95 -3.06
N LEU A 51 20.09 -2.12 -2.69
CA LEU A 51 18.70 -2.55 -2.55
C LEU A 51 18.15 -3.03 -3.90
N HIS A 52 18.34 -2.26 -4.97
CA HIS A 52 17.88 -2.64 -6.31
C HIS A 52 18.49 -3.97 -6.79
N GLU A 53 19.79 -4.17 -6.57
CA GLU A 53 20.49 -5.40 -6.94
C GLU A 53 20.04 -6.61 -6.08
N SER A 54 19.56 -6.38 -4.86
CA SER A 54 19.05 -7.45 -3.97
C SER A 54 17.65 -7.94 -4.36
N LEU A 55 16.88 -7.16 -5.12
CA LEU A 55 15.54 -7.52 -5.57
C LEU A 55 15.68 -8.46 -6.78
N LYS A 56 15.36 -9.74 -6.57
CA LYS A 56 15.27 -10.72 -7.66
C LYS A 56 13.98 -10.50 -8.45
N TYR A 57 14.11 -9.98 -9.67
CA TYR A 57 13.06 -9.99 -10.68
C TYR A 57 13.09 -11.30 -11.47
#